data_AF-A0A7S0L1I2-F1
#
_entry.id   AF-A0A7S0L1I2-F1
#
_cell.length_a   1.000
_cell.length_b   1.000
_cell.length_c   1.000
_cell.angle_alpha   90.00
_cell.angle_beta   90.00
_cell.angle_gamma   90.00
#
_symmetry.space_group_name_H-M   'P 1'
#
loop_
_entity.id
_entity.type
_entity.pdbx_description
1 polymer ?
#
loop_
_entity_poly.entity_id
_entity_poly.type
_entity_poly.pdbx_seq_one_letter_code
_entity_poly.pdbx_strand_id
1 'polypeptide(L)'
;GPPTMAQNAAFNADPMHVQRKLVELEARVPWQSVKKAWTTRRQSWLSAVSTSTDSDSLARLLLRLEQALKQDVFASSWPTHAESWRAQLHTEQQTCANVEEALEQLQLHIEWERILLAPDLNGVPVPSQLDETLEGPPDGLPQVAARMLLLLRSMGVRKFTPGVVVQLLEVMRCYTVDVLNDASSCARFRTMGDAPAGESRTRQHGRPPPAHFKSFDEHSPHAQTGSAATIEMRDLVLAVETCTRTAFTTPPPREVMAQGTVECNLQPLDLLPRVGTVRLPEHARLPTDSDEMDVTSSLDDESLPFTW
;
A
#
# COMPACT_ATOMS: atom_id res chain seq x y z
N GLY A 1 13.41 -3.95 -37.46
CA GLY A 1 13.17 -5.40 -37.35
C GLY A 1 13.71 -5.87 -36.01
N PRO A 2 13.03 -6.80 -35.32
CA PRO A 2 13.56 -7.31 -34.06
C PRO A 2 14.88 -8.06 -34.31
N PRO A 3 15.92 -7.87 -33.47
CA PRO A 3 17.22 -8.49 -33.70
C PRO A 3 17.15 -10.00 -33.44
N THR A 4 17.77 -10.73 -34.34
CA THR A 4 17.82 -12.19 -34.46
C THR A 4 18.67 -12.81 -33.34
N MET A 5 18.27 -13.97 -32.81
CA MET A 5 18.90 -14.70 -31.69
C MET A 5 20.42 -14.90 -31.78
N ALA A 6 21.02 -14.77 -32.98
CA ALA A 6 22.48 -14.82 -33.18
C ALA A 6 23.23 -13.58 -32.65
N GLN A 7 22.60 -12.40 -32.59
CA GLN A 7 23.22 -11.20 -31.99
C GLN A 7 23.22 -11.24 -30.46
N ASN A 8 22.26 -11.95 -29.84
CA ASN A 8 22.24 -12.15 -28.39
C ASN A 8 23.36 -13.09 -27.92
N ALA A 9 23.75 -14.08 -28.74
CA ALA A 9 24.83 -15.01 -28.39
C ALA A 9 26.23 -14.35 -28.41
N ALA A 10 26.46 -13.37 -29.28
CA ALA A 10 27.71 -12.61 -29.32
C ALA A 10 27.83 -11.60 -28.18
N PHE A 11 26.71 -11.02 -27.73
CA PHE A 11 26.65 -10.12 -26.58
C PHE A 11 26.83 -10.85 -25.24
N ASN A 12 26.47 -12.14 -25.18
CA ASN A 12 26.59 -12.98 -23.98
C ASN A 12 28.04 -13.42 -23.66
N ALA A 13 28.99 -13.28 -24.58
CA ALA A 13 30.39 -13.67 -24.34
C ALA A 13 31.24 -12.60 -23.65
N ASP A 14 30.70 -11.38 -23.45
CA ASP A 14 31.46 -10.28 -22.89
C ASP A 14 31.60 -10.40 -21.36
N PRO A 15 32.81 -10.27 -20.80
CA PRO A 15 33.02 -10.30 -19.35
C PRO A 15 32.24 -9.18 -18.64
N MET A 16 32.02 -8.05 -19.32
CA MET A 16 31.21 -6.92 -18.85
C MET A 16 29.73 -7.29 -18.63
N HIS A 17 29.19 -8.22 -19.43
CA HIS A 17 27.81 -8.67 -19.28
C HIS A 17 27.64 -9.53 -18.03
N VAL A 18 28.57 -10.46 -17.81
CA VAL A 18 28.61 -11.29 -16.59
C VAL A 18 28.81 -10.43 -15.33
N GLN A 19 29.70 -9.43 -15.38
CA GLN A 19 29.86 -8.46 -14.29
C GLN A 19 28.54 -7.74 -13.95
N ARG A 20 27.83 -7.25 -14.97
CA ARG A 20 26.56 -6.54 -14.77
C ARG A 20 25.50 -7.46 -14.14
N LYS A 21 25.34 -8.68 -14.68
CA LYS A 21 24.41 -9.69 -14.12
C LYS A 21 24.75 -10.02 -12.67
N LEU A 22 26.03 -10.11 -12.32
CA LEU A 22 26.49 -10.42 -10.97
C LEU A 22 26.19 -9.28 -9.97
N VAL A 23 26.41 -8.03 -10.38
CA VAL A 23 26.04 -6.85 -9.58
C VAL A 23 24.52 -6.72 -9.44
N GLU A 24 23.77 -6.99 -10.51
CA GLU A 24 22.31 -6.97 -10.48
C GLU A 24 21.73 -8.06 -9.57
N LEU A 25 22.31 -9.27 -9.57
CA LEU A 25 21.94 -10.33 -8.65
C LEU A 25 22.16 -9.91 -7.20
N GLU A 26 23.32 -9.33 -6.89
CA GLU A 26 23.62 -8.85 -5.54
C GLU A 26 22.64 -7.76 -5.07
N ALA A 27 22.27 -6.84 -5.96
CA ALA A 27 21.30 -5.79 -5.65
C ALA A 27 19.88 -6.32 -5.38
N ARG A 28 19.52 -7.47 -5.98
CA ARG A 28 18.22 -8.13 -5.77
C ARG A 28 18.18 -8.94 -4.48
N VAL A 29 19.32 -9.36 -3.95
CA VAL A 29 19.39 -10.12 -2.70
C VAL A 29 19.27 -9.16 -1.51
N PRO A 30 18.31 -9.37 -0.60
CA PRO A 30 18.14 -8.50 0.54
C PRO A 30 19.14 -8.85 1.66
N TRP A 31 19.52 -7.85 2.46
CA TRP A 31 20.61 -7.97 3.44
C TRP A 31 20.37 -9.04 4.53
N GLN A 32 19.11 -9.36 4.85
CA GLN A 32 18.76 -10.41 5.79
C GLN A 32 19.13 -11.82 5.30
N SER A 33 19.23 -12.02 3.99
CA SER A 33 19.58 -13.30 3.35
C SER A 33 21.09 -13.50 3.23
N VAL A 34 21.87 -12.50 3.65
CA VAL A 34 23.33 -12.52 3.57
C VAL A 34 23.93 -12.60 4.98
N LYS A 35 25.08 -13.26 5.11
CA LYS A 35 25.83 -13.35 6.38
C LYS A 35 26.30 -11.95 6.82
N LYS A 36 26.28 -11.66 8.12
CA LYS A 36 26.70 -10.36 8.69
C LYS A 36 28.13 -9.95 8.30
N ALA A 37 29.03 -10.91 8.12
CA ALA A 37 30.40 -10.68 7.66
C ALA A 37 30.50 -10.10 6.23
N TRP A 38 29.43 -10.19 5.44
CA TRP A 38 29.38 -9.65 4.09
C TRP A 38 29.34 -8.12 4.06
N THR A 39 28.78 -7.46 5.08
CA THR A 39 28.65 -5.98 5.10
C THR A 39 29.99 -5.27 4.96
N THR A 40 31.03 -5.78 5.62
CA THR A 40 32.39 -5.24 5.54
C THR A 40 33.08 -5.64 4.24
N ARG A 41 32.75 -6.82 3.69
CA ARG A 41 33.42 -7.39 2.51
C ARG A 41 32.81 -6.93 1.18
N ARG A 42 31.54 -6.51 1.17
CA ARG A 42 30.79 -6.12 -0.03
C ARG A 42 31.53 -5.07 -0.87
N GLN A 43 32.07 -4.03 -0.25
CA GLN A 43 32.76 -2.96 -0.98
C GLN A 43 34.05 -3.44 -1.66
N SER A 44 34.82 -4.29 -0.97
CA SER A 44 36.01 -4.93 -1.57
C SER A 44 35.65 -5.92 -2.69
N TRP A 45 34.47 -6.52 -2.63
CA TRP A 45 33.98 -7.42 -3.66
C TRP A 45 33.46 -6.65 -4.88
N LEU A 46 32.68 -5.59 -4.69
CA LEU A 46 32.17 -4.74 -5.78
C LEU A 46 33.31 -4.11 -6.58
N SER A 47 34.33 -3.58 -5.90
CA SER A 47 35.53 -3.06 -6.56
C SER A 47 36.26 -4.15 -7.35
N ALA A 48 36.39 -5.36 -6.80
CA ALA A 48 36.98 -6.49 -7.52
C ALA A 48 36.17 -6.91 -8.75
N VAL A 49 34.84 -6.94 -8.69
CA VAL A 49 33.96 -7.25 -9.83
C VAL A 49 34.10 -6.20 -10.93
N SER A 50 34.15 -4.92 -10.57
CA SER A 50 34.31 -3.83 -11.54
C SER A 50 35.69 -3.79 -12.20
N THR A 51 36.71 -4.38 -11.56
CA THR A 51 38.10 -4.40 -12.06
C THR A 51 38.44 -5.69 -12.80
N SER A 52 37.70 -6.78 -12.57
CA SER A 52 38.04 -8.10 -13.11
C SER A 52 37.66 -8.26 -14.58
N THR A 53 38.64 -8.22 -15.48
CA THR A 53 38.46 -8.56 -16.90
C THR A 53 38.52 -10.07 -17.17
N ASP A 54 38.98 -10.86 -16.21
CA ASP A 54 39.23 -12.29 -16.36
C ASP A 54 38.05 -13.14 -15.88
N SER A 55 37.68 -14.14 -16.67
CA SER A 55 36.62 -15.11 -16.35
C SER A 55 36.89 -15.92 -15.09
N ASP A 56 38.14 -16.33 -14.87
CA ASP A 56 38.57 -17.06 -13.65
C ASP A 56 38.44 -16.20 -12.38
N SER A 57 38.68 -14.90 -12.51
CA SER A 57 38.48 -13.95 -11.41
C SER A 57 36.98 -13.76 -11.12
N LEU A 58 36.14 -13.69 -12.15
CA LEU A 58 34.68 -13.63 -12.00
C LEU A 58 34.10 -14.89 -11.34
N ALA A 59 34.60 -16.07 -11.71
CA ALA A 59 34.22 -17.35 -11.10
C ALA A 59 34.48 -17.38 -9.59
N ARG A 60 35.67 -16.94 -9.17
CA ARG A 60 36.04 -16.83 -7.76
C ARG A 60 35.18 -15.80 -7.02
N LEU A 61 34.75 -14.74 -7.69
CA LEU A 61 33.84 -13.74 -7.12
C LEU A 61 32.42 -14.27 -6.96
N LEU A 62 31.94 -15.09 -7.91
CA LEU A 62 30.65 -15.79 -7.82
C LEU A 62 30.64 -16.81 -6.68
N LEU A 63 31.70 -17.62 -6.54
CA LEU A 63 31.88 -18.53 -5.39
C LEU A 63 31.85 -17.80 -4.04
N ARG A 64 32.50 -16.63 -3.96
CA ARG A 64 32.49 -15.80 -2.74
C ARG A 64 31.09 -15.26 -2.43
N LEU A 65 30.30 -14.94 -3.44
CA LEU A 65 28.92 -14.49 -3.26
C LEU A 65 28.04 -15.63 -2.74
N GLU A 66 28.15 -16.83 -3.31
CA GLU A 66 27.44 -18.03 -2.82
C GLU A 66 27.78 -18.32 -1.36
N GLN A 67 29.07 -18.25 -0.98
CA GLN A 67 29.50 -18.43 0.41
C GLN A 67 28.99 -17.34 1.35
N ALA A 68 28.65 -16.16 0.84
CA ALA A 68 28.09 -15.07 1.64
C ALA A 68 26.59 -15.23 1.88
N LEU A 69 25.88 -15.89 0.95
CA LEU A 69 24.47 -16.24 1.12
C LEU A 69 24.32 -17.27 2.24
N LYS A 70 23.22 -17.15 2.99
CA LYS A 70 22.85 -18.14 3.99
C LYS A 70 22.20 -19.34 3.29
N GLN A 71 22.26 -20.52 3.91
CA GLN A 71 21.75 -21.76 3.29
C GLN A 71 20.21 -21.84 3.25
N ASP A 72 19.53 -21.07 4.10
CA ASP A 72 18.06 -20.92 4.16
C ASP A 72 17.47 -20.16 2.95
N VAL A 73 18.33 -19.54 2.14
CA VAL A 73 18.00 -18.80 0.90
C VAL A 73 17.77 -19.75 -0.28
N PHE A 74 18.37 -20.93 -0.22
CA PHE A 74 18.36 -21.88 -1.33
C PHE A 74 17.32 -22.98 -1.13
N ALA A 75 16.89 -23.57 -2.25
CA ALA A 75 16.06 -24.76 -2.25
C ALA A 75 16.75 -25.91 -1.49
N SER A 76 15.95 -26.83 -0.91
CA SER A 76 16.47 -27.98 -0.15
C SER A 76 17.35 -28.93 -0.97
N SER A 77 17.24 -28.89 -2.29
CA SER A 77 18.09 -29.65 -3.24
C SER A 77 19.43 -28.99 -3.55
N TRP A 78 19.63 -27.73 -3.15
CA TRP A 78 20.85 -26.97 -3.47
C TRP A 78 22.12 -27.55 -2.86
N PRO A 79 22.19 -28.02 -1.60
CA PRO A 79 23.46 -28.49 -1.03
C PRO A 79 24.14 -29.60 -1.85
N THR A 80 23.35 -30.55 -2.36
CA THR A 80 23.84 -31.64 -3.22
C THR A 80 24.34 -31.12 -4.56
N HIS A 81 23.63 -30.15 -5.15
CA HIS A 81 24.02 -29.54 -6.42
C HIS A 81 25.21 -28.57 -6.27
N ALA A 82 25.29 -27.88 -5.14
CA ALA A 82 26.33 -26.90 -4.82
C ALA A 82 27.71 -27.56 -4.74
N GLU A 83 27.82 -28.81 -4.30
CA GLU A 83 29.10 -29.54 -4.32
C GLU A 83 29.59 -29.79 -5.76
N SER A 84 28.71 -30.26 -6.65
CA SER A 84 29.06 -30.42 -8.07
C SER A 84 29.33 -29.09 -8.76
N TRP A 85 28.56 -28.06 -8.45
CA TRP A 85 28.69 -26.72 -9.02
C TRP A 85 29.98 -26.03 -8.56
N ARG A 86 30.34 -26.14 -7.27
CA ARG A 86 31.63 -25.64 -6.75
C ARG A 86 32.80 -26.38 -7.39
N ALA A 87 32.71 -27.69 -7.58
CA ALA A 87 33.76 -28.46 -8.25
C ALA A 87 33.96 -28.00 -9.71
N GLN A 88 32.88 -27.69 -10.44
CA GLN A 88 32.95 -27.11 -11.79
C GLN A 88 33.64 -25.74 -11.78
N LEU A 89 33.30 -24.88 -10.82
CA LEU A 89 33.91 -23.55 -10.68
C LEU A 89 35.33 -23.55 -10.08
N HIS A 90 35.83 -24.69 -9.60
CA HIS A 90 37.22 -24.87 -9.22
C HIS A 90 38.09 -25.40 -10.35
N THR A 91 37.49 -25.77 -11.49
CA THR A 91 38.24 -26.21 -12.67
C THR A 91 38.93 -25.00 -13.32
N GLU A 92 40.21 -25.16 -13.65
CA GLU A 92 41.01 -24.14 -14.34
C GLU A 92 40.53 -24.00 -15.80
N GLN A 93 40.60 -22.78 -16.37
CA GLN A 93 40.15 -22.41 -17.73
C GLN A 93 38.62 -22.25 -17.90
N GLN A 94 38.02 -21.37 -17.10
CA GLN A 94 36.62 -21.01 -17.29
C GLN A 94 36.44 -20.03 -18.44
N THR A 95 35.43 -20.30 -19.29
CA THR A 95 34.95 -19.36 -20.30
C THR A 95 33.86 -18.47 -19.69
N CYS A 96 33.64 -17.27 -20.26
CA CYS A 96 32.57 -16.37 -19.83
C CYS A 96 31.19 -17.05 -19.85
N ALA A 97 30.95 -17.92 -20.85
CA ALA A 97 29.71 -18.67 -20.99
C ALA A 97 29.47 -19.64 -19.80
N ASN A 98 30.51 -20.34 -19.33
CA ASN A 98 30.38 -21.24 -18.18
C ASN A 98 30.06 -20.47 -16.89
N VAL A 99 30.63 -19.28 -16.72
CA VAL A 99 30.36 -18.42 -15.55
C VAL A 99 28.93 -17.88 -15.61
N GLU A 100 28.44 -17.54 -16.80
CA GLU A 100 27.05 -17.12 -17.00
C GLU A 100 26.06 -18.25 -16.71
N GLU A 101 26.29 -19.46 -17.23
CA GLU A 101 25.48 -20.63 -16.93
C GLU A 101 25.47 -20.95 -15.44
N ALA A 102 26.64 -20.89 -14.79
CA ALA A 102 26.77 -21.08 -13.35
C ALA A 102 25.99 -20.02 -12.55
N LEU A 103 25.93 -18.77 -13.03
CA LEU A 103 25.16 -17.70 -12.42
C LEU A 103 23.66 -17.90 -12.60
N GLU A 104 23.22 -18.41 -13.75
CA GLU A 104 21.81 -18.75 -14.01
C GLU A 104 21.35 -19.93 -13.16
N GLN A 105 22.18 -20.96 -13.01
CA GLN A 105 21.92 -22.07 -12.08
C GLN A 105 21.78 -21.56 -10.64
N LEU A 106 22.68 -20.69 -10.19
CA LEU A 106 22.57 -20.06 -8.87
C LEU A 106 21.24 -19.29 -8.72
N GLN A 107 20.84 -18.51 -9.73
CA GLN A 107 19.57 -17.75 -9.71
C GLN A 107 18.34 -18.66 -9.64
N LEU A 108 18.35 -19.80 -10.33
CA LEU A 108 17.25 -20.75 -10.37
C LEU A 108 17.03 -21.42 -9.01
N HIS A 109 18.11 -21.72 -8.31
CA HIS A 109 18.07 -22.39 -7.01
C HIS A 109 17.86 -21.45 -5.81
N ILE A 110 17.89 -20.13 -6.04
CA ILE A 110 17.50 -19.12 -5.06
C ILE A 110 15.97 -19.06 -5.02
N GLU A 111 15.38 -19.30 -3.84
CA GLU A 111 13.93 -19.22 -3.64
C GLU A 111 13.51 -17.77 -3.44
N TRP A 112 13.50 -16.99 -4.53
CA TRP A 112 13.18 -15.56 -4.52
C TRP A 112 11.84 -15.25 -3.85
N GLU A 113 10.84 -16.12 -4.02
CA GLU A 113 9.54 -15.96 -3.37
C GLU A 113 9.67 -15.99 -1.85
N ARG A 114 10.46 -16.91 -1.28
CA ARG A 114 10.66 -16.98 0.18
C ARG A 114 11.49 -15.82 0.69
N ILE A 115 12.48 -15.38 -0.07
CA ILE A 115 13.38 -14.28 0.32
C ILE A 115 12.64 -12.93 0.35
N LEU A 116 11.79 -12.66 -0.63
CA LEU A 116 11.03 -11.41 -0.72
C LEU A 116 9.79 -11.41 0.19
N LEU A 117 9.26 -12.58 0.56
CA LEU A 117 8.10 -12.73 1.45
C LEU A 117 8.47 -13.04 2.91
N ALA A 118 9.75 -13.19 3.25
CA ALA A 118 10.20 -13.42 4.63
C ALA A 118 10.40 -12.09 5.38
N PRO A 119 9.53 -11.75 6.35
CA PRO A 119 9.83 -10.69 7.29
C PRO A 119 10.81 -11.26 8.32
N ASP A 120 12.02 -10.72 8.33
CA ASP A 120 12.96 -10.70 9.46
C ASP A 120 13.08 -11.99 10.28
N LEU A 121 14.01 -12.86 9.85
CA LEU A 121 14.53 -13.97 10.64
C LEU A 121 15.41 -13.47 11.81
N ASN A 122 14.80 -12.77 12.76
CA ASN A 122 15.27 -12.74 14.15
C ASN A 122 14.54 -13.84 14.92
N GLY A 123 14.91 -15.09 14.64
CA GLY A 123 14.86 -16.18 15.63
C GLY A 123 13.50 -16.70 16.11
N VAL A 124 12.38 -16.44 15.45
CA VAL A 124 11.12 -17.14 15.77
C VAL A 124 11.07 -18.44 14.97
N PRO A 125 11.01 -19.63 15.62
CA PRO A 125 10.86 -20.89 14.92
C PRO A 125 9.47 -20.91 14.26
N VAL A 126 9.45 -20.91 12.92
CA VAL A 126 8.25 -21.22 12.16
C VAL A 126 7.93 -22.70 12.43
N PRO A 127 6.75 -23.05 12.97
CA PRO A 127 6.36 -24.45 13.15
C PRO A 127 6.31 -25.15 11.79
N SER A 128 6.97 -26.31 11.72
CA SER A 128 7.09 -27.21 10.56
C SER A 128 5.78 -27.89 10.14
N GLN A 129 4.66 -27.15 10.12
CA GLN A 129 3.38 -27.61 9.60
C GLN A 129 2.80 -26.53 8.70
N LEU A 130 3.39 -26.38 7.51
CA LEU A 130 2.61 -25.94 6.35
C LEU A 130 2.12 -27.21 5.69
N ASP A 131 0.99 -27.67 6.23
CA ASP A 131 0.13 -28.68 5.66
C ASP A 131 -0.23 -28.31 4.22
N GLU A 132 -0.29 -29.35 3.39
CA GLU A 132 -0.54 -29.35 1.95
C GLU A 132 -1.99 -28.97 1.62
N THR A 133 -2.39 -27.72 1.82
CA THR A 133 -3.56 -27.17 1.14
C THR A 133 -3.15 -25.96 0.32
N LEU A 134 -2.59 -26.26 -0.85
CA LEU A 134 -2.86 -25.54 -2.08
C LEU A 134 -4.38 -25.34 -2.20
N GLU A 135 -4.86 -24.18 -1.78
CA GLU A 135 -5.99 -23.56 -2.45
C GLU A 135 -5.47 -22.19 -2.88
N GLY A 136 -5.60 -21.89 -4.17
CA GLY A 136 -5.41 -20.53 -4.66
C GLY A 136 -6.38 -19.57 -3.96
N PRO A 137 -6.47 -18.31 -4.41
CA PRO A 137 -7.62 -17.48 -4.03
C PRO A 137 -8.89 -18.35 -4.23
N PRO A 138 -9.79 -18.50 -3.25
CA PRO A 138 -10.96 -19.36 -3.39
C PRO A 138 -11.66 -19.02 -4.70
N ASP A 139 -11.74 -20.01 -5.60
CA ASP A 139 -12.19 -19.86 -6.98
C ASP A 139 -13.59 -19.21 -6.97
N GLY A 140 -13.63 -17.93 -7.37
CA GLY A 140 -14.83 -17.10 -7.34
C GLY A 140 -14.64 -15.67 -6.84
N LEU A 141 -13.52 -15.34 -6.17
CA LEU A 141 -13.25 -13.96 -5.77
C LEU A 141 -12.75 -13.11 -6.95
N PRO A 142 -13.30 -11.90 -7.20
CA PRO A 142 -12.84 -11.04 -8.28
C PRO A 142 -11.35 -10.71 -8.16
N GLN A 143 -10.65 -10.56 -9.29
CA GLN A 143 -9.20 -10.31 -9.36
C GLN A 143 -8.73 -9.17 -8.43
N VAL A 144 -9.58 -8.16 -8.22
CA VAL A 144 -9.33 -7.02 -7.36
C VAL A 144 -9.23 -7.42 -5.88
N ALA A 145 -10.04 -8.39 -5.43
CA ALA A 145 -9.99 -8.93 -4.07
C ALA A 145 -8.72 -9.75 -3.83
N ALA A 146 -8.27 -10.53 -4.83
CA ALA A 146 -7.00 -11.26 -4.74
C ALA A 146 -5.80 -10.30 -4.60
N ARG A 147 -5.81 -9.16 -5.31
CA ARG A 147 -4.78 -8.11 -5.14
C ARG A 147 -4.83 -7.48 -3.75
N MET A 148 -6.03 -7.23 -3.22
CA MET A 148 -6.18 -6.69 -1.87
C MET A 148 -5.65 -7.64 -0.80
N LEU A 149 -5.86 -8.95 -0.96
CA LEU A 149 -5.29 -9.98 -0.09
C LEU A 149 -3.76 -9.99 -0.14
N LEU A 150 -3.16 -9.81 -1.32
CA LEU A 150 -1.71 -9.68 -1.48
C LEU A 150 -1.17 -8.42 -0.78
N LEU A 151 -1.91 -7.29 -0.82
CA LEU A 151 -1.55 -6.07 -0.09
C LEU A 151 -1.65 -6.24 1.43
N LEU A 152 -2.69 -6.89 1.94
CA LEU A 152 -2.80 -7.21 3.38
C LEU A 152 -1.65 -8.13 3.83
N ARG A 153 -1.27 -9.09 2.97
CA ARG A 153 -0.15 -9.98 3.22
C ARG A 153 1.20 -9.25 3.26
N SER A 154 1.42 -8.27 2.37
CA SER A 154 2.66 -7.48 2.38
C SER A 154 2.77 -6.55 3.60
N MET A 155 1.64 -6.12 4.17
CA MET A 155 1.60 -5.40 5.44
C MET A 155 1.75 -6.30 6.67
N GLY A 156 1.95 -7.61 6.50
CA GLY A 156 2.13 -8.56 7.59
C GLY A 156 0.83 -9.02 8.25
N VAL A 157 -0.35 -8.64 7.73
CA VAL A 157 -1.65 -9.04 8.27
C VAL A 157 -2.02 -10.43 7.75
N ARG A 158 -2.00 -11.43 8.64
CA ARG A 158 -2.24 -12.84 8.31
C ARG A 158 -3.59 -13.38 8.78
N LYS A 159 -4.25 -12.66 9.69
CA LYS A 159 -5.55 -13.02 10.25
C LYS A 159 -6.48 -11.82 10.12
N PHE A 160 -7.58 -11.99 9.41
CA PHE A 160 -8.62 -10.98 9.24
C PHE A 160 -9.97 -11.68 9.08
N THR A 161 -11.04 -10.99 9.43
CA THR A 161 -12.42 -11.48 9.26
C THR A 161 -12.78 -11.55 7.77
N PRO A 162 -13.50 -12.58 7.29
CA PRO A 162 -13.76 -12.79 5.86
C PRO A 162 -14.53 -11.65 5.14
N GLY A 163 -15.10 -10.69 5.87
CA GLY A 163 -15.76 -9.49 5.30
C GLY A 163 -14.88 -8.27 5.08
N VAL A 164 -13.68 -8.21 5.68
CA VAL A 164 -12.83 -7.01 5.66
C VAL A 164 -12.38 -6.64 4.25
N VAL A 165 -12.09 -7.64 3.42
CA VAL A 165 -11.66 -7.41 2.03
C VAL A 165 -12.78 -6.77 1.22
N VAL A 166 -14.03 -7.23 1.40
CA VAL A 166 -15.20 -6.68 0.72
C VAL A 166 -15.46 -5.24 1.18
N GLN A 167 -15.39 -4.99 2.48
CA GLN A 167 -15.53 -3.65 3.04
C GLN A 167 -14.46 -2.69 2.52
N LEU A 168 -13.21 -3.14 2.44
CA LEU A 168 -12.12 -2.31 1.94
C LEU A 168 -12.27 -2.01 0.44
N LEU A 169 -12.77 -2.98 -0.34
CA LEU A 169 -13.11 -2.77 -1.74
C LEU A 169 -14.30 -1.81 -1.91
N GLU A 170 -15.30 -1.89 -1.04
CA GLU A 170 -16.43 -0.97 -1.03
C GLU A 170 -15.98 0.46 -0.71
N VAL A 171 -15.15 0.63 0.33
CA VAL A 171 -14.56 1.93 0.68
C VAL A 171 -13.73 2.48 -0.47
N MET A 172 -12.88 1.65 -1.10
CA MET A 172 -12.10 2.06 -2.27
C MET A 172 -13.01 2.52 -3.41
N ARG A 173 -14.07 1.76 -3.70
CA ARG A 173 -15.05 2.12 -4.74
C ARG A 173 -15.74 3.44 -4.40
N CYS A 174 -16.32 3.57 -3.22
CA CYS A 174 -17.03 4.78 -2.79
C CYS A 174 -16.11 6.00 -2.88
N TYR A 175 -14.89 5.90 -2.34
CA TYR A 175 -13.89 6.96 -2.43
C TYR A 175 -13.58 7.36 -3.89
N THR A 176 -13.33 6.40 -4.78
CA THR A 176 -13.06 6.72 -6.19
C THR A 176 -14.25 7.36 -6.90
N VAL A 177 -15.48 6.93 -6.59
CA VAL A 177 -16.69 7.53 -7.16
C VAL A 177 -16.88 8.97 -6.69
N ASP A 178 -16.68 9.23 -5.40
CA ASP A 178 -16.79 10.58 -4.83
C ASP A 178 -15.76 11.52 -5.44
N VAL A 179 -14.49 11.10 -5.53
CA VAL A 179 -13.41 11.88 -6.17
C VAL A 179 -13.72 12.16 -7.65
N LEU A 180 -14.24 11.18 -8.39
CA LEU A 180 -14.59 11.37 -9.80
C LEU A 180 -15.78 12.32 -9.96
N ASN A 181 -16.75 12.28 -9.04
CA ASN A 181 -17.88 13.20 -9.05
C ASN A 181 -17.44 14.65 -8.77
N ASP A 182 -16.56 14.85 -7.80
CA ASP A 182 -15.96 16.14 -7.47
C ASP A 182 -15.09 16.67 -8.62
N ALA A 183 -14.29 15.81 -9.25
CA ALA A 183 -13.50 16.15 -10.42
C ALA A 183 -14.39 16.51 -11.63
N SER A 184 -15.50 15.80 -11.83
CA SER A 184 -16.47 16.15 -12.89
C SER A 184 -17.11 17.50 -12.65
N SER A 185 -17.34 17.87 -11.38
CA SER A 185 -17.84 19.19 -10.99
C SER A 185 -16.78 20.26 -11.27
N CYS A 186 -15.52 20.01 -10.90
CA CYS A 186 -14.39 20.90 -11.19
C CYS A 186 -14.21 21.14 -12.71
N ALA A 187 -14.29 20.07 -13.52
CA ALA A 187 -14.22 20.15 -14.98
C ALA A 187 -15.35 21.00 -15.57
N ARG A 188 -16.57 20.89 -15.04
CA ARG A 188 -17.71 21.73 -15.45
C ARG A 188 -17.48 23.20 -15.11
N PHE A 189 -17.00 23.52 -13.91
CA PHE A 189 -16.70 24.89 -13.51
C PHE A 189 -15.64 25.53 -14.41
N ARG A 190 -14.63 24.75 -14.82
CA ARG A 190 -13.65 25.20 -15.80
C ARG A 190 -14.29 25.57 -17.14
N THR A 191 -15.15 24.72 -17.69
CA THR A 191 -15.84 25.00 -18.97
C THR A 191 -16.77 26.21 -18.90
N MET A 192 -17.31 26.53 -17.72
CA MET A 192 -18.07 27.77 -17.50
C MET A 192 -17.18 29.02 -17.41
N GLY A 193 -15.95 28.89 -16.90
CA GLY A 193 -14.98 30.00 -16.82
C GLY A 193 -14.36 30.38 -18.17
N ASP A 194 -14.31 29.44 -19.11
CA ASP A 194 -13.80 29.63 -20.48
C ASP A 194 -14.87 30.13 -21.47
N ALA A 195 -16.13 30.29 -21.02
CA ALA A 195 -17.16 30.93 -21.82
C ALA A 195 -16.74 32.40 -22.06
N PRO A 196 -16.79 32.90 -23.31
CA PRO A 196 -16.33 34.25 -23.62
C PRO A 196 -17.11 35.25 -22.75
N ALA A 197 -16.37 36.14 -22.09
CA ALA A 197 -16.88 37.26 -21.30
C ALA A 197 -17.65 38.25 -22.19
N GLY A 198 -18.83 37.83 -22.65
CA GLY A 198 -19.62 38.50 -23.67
C GLY A 198 -21.07 38.13 -23.54
N GLU A 199 -21.64 38.27 -22.34
CA GLU A 199 -22.97 38.84 -22.12
C GLU A 199 -23.25 38.84 -20.63
N SER A 200 -22.88 39.96 -20.01
CA SER A 200 -23.36 40.39 -18.71
C SER A 200 -24.89 40.44 -18.74
N ARG A 201 -25.55 39.31 -18.44
CA ARG A 201 -26.96 39.28 -18.13
C ARG A 201 -27.12 39.91 -16.75
N THR A 202 -27.24 41.23 -16.74
CA THR A 202 -27.76 41.99 -15.61
C THR A 202 -28.96 41.24 -15.05
N ARG A 203 -28.87 40.78 -13.80
CA ARG A 203 -30.02 40.35 -13.00
C ARG A 203 -30.97 41.55 -12.89
N GLN A 204 -31.90 41.68 -13.83
CA GLN A 204 -33.10 42.47 -13.60
C GLN A 204 -34.01 41.65 -12.70
N HIS A 205 -34.12 42.08 -11.45
CA HIS A 205 -35.26 41.78 -10.60
C HIS A 205 -36.52 42.32 -11.27
N GLY A 206 -37.38 41.43 -11.75
CA GLY A 206 -38.67 41.80 -12.36
C GLY A 206 -39.59 40.59 -12.51
N ARG A 207 -40.50 40.44 -11.53
CA ARG A 207 -41.88 39.89 -11.57
C ARG A 207 -42.17 38.62 -12.41
N PRO A 208 -42.80 37.57 -11.84
CA PRO A 208 -43.27 36.44 -12.64
C PRO A 208 -44.54 36.82 -13.43
N PRO A 209 -44.66 36.51 -14.73
CA PRO A 209 -45.93 36.60 -15.46
C PRO A 209 -46.76 35.32 -15.32
N PRO A 210 -48.10 35.43 -15.48
CA PRO A 210 -49.04 34.39 -15.09
C PRO A 210 -49.18 33.28 -16.12
N ALA A 211 -49.67 32.14 -15.63
CA ALA A 211 -50.04 30.98 -16.40
C ALA A 211 -51.06 31.32 -17.50
N HIS A 212 -50.72 31.06 -18.76
CA HIS A 212 -51.71 30.60 -19.74
C HIS A 212 -51.09 29.79 -20.87
N PHE A 213 -51.67 28.61 -21.02
CA PHE A 213 -51.55 27.58 -22.03
C PHE A 213 -51.62 28.10 -23.48
N LYS A 214 -50.66 27.68 -24.32
CA LYS A 214 -50.85 27.40 -25.77
C LYS A 214 -49.92 26.26 -26.21
N SER A 215 -50.51 25.14 -26.64
CA SER A 215 -49.90 24.19 -27.57
C SER A 215 -49.61 24.87 -28.92
N PHE A 216 -48.51 24.49 -29.58
CA PHE A 216 -48.46 23.88 -30.93
C PHE A 216 -47.02 23.93 -31.51
N ASP A 217 -46.59 22.79 -32.05
CA ASP A 217 -45.57 22.51 -33.08
C ASP A 217 -44.10 22.99 -32.99
N GLU A 218 -43.25 21.94 -32.98
CA GLU A 218 -42.21 21.64 -33.97
C GLU A 218 -40.88 22.44 -33.96
N HIS A 219 -39.82 21.66 -33.69
CA HIS A 219 -38.42 21.86 -34.07
C HIS A 219 -37.73 23.16 -33.63
N SER A 220 -37.19 23.12 -32.40
CA SER A 220 -35.97 23.86 -32.09
C SER A 220 -34.98 22.92 -31.37
N PRO A 221 -33.74 22.77 -31.84
CA PRO A 221 -32.73 21.99 -31.14
C PRO A 221 -32.34 22.78 -29.90
N HIS A 222 -32.93 22.46 -28.75
CA HIS A 222 -32.48 23.00 -27.49
C HIS A 222 -31.03 22.55 -27.26
N ALA A 223 -30.13 23.49 -27.53
CA ALA A 223 -28.79 23.64 -27.01
C ALA A 223 -28.15 22.34 -26.52
N GLN A 224 -27.33 21.74 -27.39
CA GLN A 224 -26.23 20.85 -27.00
C GLN A 224 -25.28 21.60 -26.05
N THR A 225 -25.66 21.78 -24.79
CA THR A 225 -24.73 22.12 -23.70
C THR A 225 -24.46 20.83 -22.95
N GLY A 226 -23.86 19.89 -23.68
CA GLY A 226 -23.58 18.56 -23.19
C GLY A 226 -22.29 18.03 -23.79
N SER A 227 -21.30 18.91 -24.03
CA SER A 227 -19.94 18.41 -24.09
C SER A 227 -19.63 17.92 -22.69
N ALA A 228 -19.62 16.60 -22.50
CA ALA A 228 -19.13 15.99 -21.28
C ALA A 228 -17.72 16.53 -21.08
N ALA A 229 -17.57 17.45 -20.12
CA ALA A 229 -16.29 18.10 -19.85
C ALA A 229 -15.26 17.00 -19.61
N THR A 230 -14.23 16.96 -20.45
CA THR A 230 -13.15 15.98 -20.34
C THR A 230 -12.44 16.22 -19.01
N ILE A 231 -12.47 15.21 -18.14
CA ILE A 231 -11.79 15.26 -16.84
C ILE A 231 -10.28 15.27 -17.11
N GLU A 232 -9.61 16.33 -16.68
CA GLU A 232 -8.16 16.45 -16.77
C GLU A 232 -7.49 16.13 -15.42
N MET A 233 -6.18 15.85 -15.44
CA MET A 233 -5.42 15.55 -14.22
C MET A 233 -5.53 16.65 -13.16
N ARG A 234 -5.59 17.93 -13.56
CA ARG A 234 -5.77 19.05 -12.64
C ARG A 234 -7.09 18.99 -11.86
N ASP A 235 -8.16 18.50 -12.49
CA ASP A 235 -9.47 18.39 -11.86
C ASP A 235 -9.46 17.27 -10.81
N LEU A 236 -8.74 16.18 -11.10
CA LEU A 236 -8.51 15.09 -10.15
C LEU A 236 -7.64 15.53 -8.97
N VAL A 237 -6.55 16.26 -9.21
CA VAL A 237 -5.66 16.76 -8.14
C VAL A 237 -6.44 17.67 -7.19
N LEU A 238 -7.24 18.59 -7.71
CA LEU A 238 -8.05 19.49 -6.90
C LEU A 238 -9.12 18.74 -6.09
N ALA A 239 -9.80 17.76 -6.71
CA ALA A 239 -10.78 16.92 -6.03
C ALA A 239 -10.14 16.10 -4.90
N VAL A 240 -8.98 15.48 -5.14
CA VAL A 240 -8.25 14.72 -4.12
C VAL A 240 -7.75 15.60 -3.00
N GLU A 241 -7.21 16.79 -3.29
CA GLU A 241 -6.75 17.72 -2.24
C GLU A 241 -7.91 18.14 -1.32
N THR A 242 -9.07 18.43 -1.92
CA THR A 242 -10.28 18.82 -1.19
C THR A 242 -10.79 17.68 -0.32
N CYS A 243 -10.86 16.47 -0.88
CA CYS A 243 -11.27 15.26 -0.15
C CYS A 243 -10.27 14.89 0.96
N THR A 244 -8.96 15.06 0.71
CA THR A 244 -7.91 14.75 1.69
C THR A 244 -8.05 15.61 2.94
N ARG A 245 -8.36 16.90 2.75
CA ARG A 245 -8.50 17.86 3.84
C ARG A 245 -9.67 17.54 4.78
N THR A 246 -10.70 16.86 4.30
CA THR A 246 -11.92 16.58 5.08
C THR A 246 -11.99 15.13 5.59
N ALA A 247 -11.50 14.16 4.80
CA ALA A 247 -11.59 12.74 5.12
C ALA A 247 -10.36 12.18 5.85
N PHE A 248 -9.18 12.78 5.65
CA PHE A 248 -7.94 12.30 6.26
C PHE A 248 -7.40 13.29 7.27
N THR A 249 -7.39 12.89 8.53
CA THR A 249 -6.74 13.65 9.59
C THR A 249 -5.24 13.36 9.57
N THR A 250 -4.43 14.42 9.56
CA THR A 250 -3.02 14.30 9.90
C THR A 250 -2.87 14.62 11.39
N PRO A 251 -2.07 13.84 12.13
CA PRO A 251 -1.83 14.17 13.53
C PRO A 251 -1.25 15.58 13.59
N PRO A 252 -1.75 16.45 14.48
CA PRO A 252 -1.25 17.80 14.59
C PRO A 252 0.27 17.76 14.86
N PRO A 253 1.05 18.69 14.28
CA PRO A 253 2.49 18.73 14.48
C PRO A 253 2.85 18.73 15.97
N ARG A 254 3.94 18.04 16.32
CA ARG A 254 4.39 17.93 17.71
C ARG A 254 4.57 19.29 18.38
N GLU A 255 4.96 20.31 17.63
CA GLU A 255 5.11 21.68 18.14
C GLU A 255 3.77 22.26 18.64
N VAL A 256 2.68 22.06 17.90
CA VAL A 256 1.34 22.51 18.29
C VAL A 256 0.88 21.76 19.55
N MET A 257 1.11 20.45 19.61
CA MET A 257 0.81 19.66 20.82
C MET A 257 1.70 20.06 22.00
N ALA A 258 2.97 20.37 21.76
CA ALA A 258 3.92 20.79 22.79
C ALA A 258 3.56 22.17 23.35
N GLN A 259 3.14 23.10 22.50
CA GLN A 259 2.64 24.40 22.94
C GLN A 259 1.37 24.24 23.81
N GLY A 260 0.39 23.45 23.36
CA GLY A 260 -0.80 23.16 24.16
C GLY A 260 -0.47 22.44 25.47
N THR A 261 0.53 21.56 25.46
CA THR A 261 1.01 20.89 26.68
C THR A 261 1.63 21.89 27.66
N VAL A 262 2.45 22.83 27.17
CA VAL A 262 3.01 23.90 28.00
C VAL A 262 1.89 24.73 28.61
N GLU A 263 0.92 25.18 27.81
CA GLU A 263 -0.22 25.97 28.27
C GLU A 263 -1.06 25.22 29.32
N CYS A 264 -1.35 23.94 29.11
CA CYS A 264 -2.06 23.10 30.07
C CYS A 264 -1.24 22.86 31.35
N ASN A 265 0.08 22.68 31.24
CA ASN A 265 0.97 22.43 32.37
C ASN A 265 1.25 23.68 33.22
N LEU A 266 0.84 24.88 32.78
CA LEU A 266 0.90 26.10 33.60
C LEU A 266 -0.13 26.07 34.73
N GLN A 267 -1.18 25.26 34.61
CA GLN A 267 -2.14 25.10 35.69
C GLN A 267 -1.53 24.23 36.80
N PRO A 268 -1.39 24.76 38.03
CA PRO A 268 -0.87 23.97 39.13
C PRO A 268 -1.84 22.83 39.45
N LEU A 269 -1.28 21.67 39.84
CA LEU A 269 -2.10 20.53 40.26
C LEU A 269 -2.95 20.90 41.48
N ASP A 270 -4.22 20.51 41.45
CA ASP A 270 -5.12 20.67 42.58
C ASP A 270 -4.58 19.90 43.80
N LEU A 271 -4.65 20.53 44.97
CA LEU A 271 -4.21 19.91 46.22
C LEU A 271 -5.20 18.82 46.62
N LEU A 272 -4.83 17.57 46.33
CA LEU A 272 -5.63 16.41 46.72
C LEU A 272 -5.52 16.14 48.23
N PRO A 273 -6.63 15.88 48.93
CA PRO A 273 -6.58 15.42 50.32
C PRO A 273 -5.89 14.06 50.40
N ARG A 274 -5.04 13.84 51.42
CA ARG A 274 -4.26 12.59 51.62
C ARG A 274 -5.09 11.37 52.03
N VAL A 275 -6.40 11.44 51.90
CA VAL A 275 -7.31 10.34 52.20
C VAL A 275 -7.52 9.58 50.90
N GLY A 276 -7.45 8.24 50.94
CA GLY A 276 -7.59 7.36 49.78
C GLY A 276 -9.03 7.30 49.23
N THR A 277 -9.65 8.45 48.95
CA THR A 277 -10.99 8.57 48.39
C THR A 277 -10.93 9.04 46.95
N VAL A 278 -11.80 8.46 46.11
CA VAL A 278 -12.01 8.94 44.74
C VAL A 278 -12.88 10.19 44.81
N ARG A 279 -12.37 11.34 44.35
CA ARG A 279 -13.19 12.55 44.18
C ARG A 279 -13.91 12.51 42.84
N LEU A 280 -15.23 12.48 42.92
CA LEU A 280 -16.10 12.70 41.77
C LEU A 280 -16.17 14.21 41.49
N PRO A 281 -16.21 14.65 40.21
CA PRO A 281 -16.52 16.03 39.86
C PRO A 281 -17.84 16.46 40.51
N GLU A 282 -17.94 17.69 41.02
CA GLU A 282 -19.11 18.18 41.77
C GLU A 282 -20.43 18.16 40.97
N HIS A 283 -20.32 18.11 39.64
CA HIS A 283 -21.43 18.04 38.69
C HIS A 283 -21.50 16.73 37.90
N ALA A 284 -20.75 15.70 38.29
CA ALA A 284 -20.91 14.37 37.72
C ALA A 284 -22.25 13.79 38.19
N ARG A 285 -23.34 14.14 37.49
CA ARG A 285 -24.46 13.22 37.33
C ARG A 285 -23.86 11.97 36.70
N LEU A 286 -23.47 11.02 37.55
CA LEU A 286 -23.26 9.65 37.11
C LEU A 286 -24.53 9.28 36.32
N PRO A 287 -24.42 8.70 35.12
CA PRO A 287 -25.56 8.05 34.50
C PRO A 287 -26.03 7.01 35.51
N THR A 288 -27.04 7.36 36.31
CA THR A 288 -27.71 6.41 37.18
C THR A 288 -28.36 5.41 36.25
N ASP A 289 -28.23 4.11 36.53
CA ASP A 289 -28.82 2.98 35.76
C ASP A 289 -30.36 3.02 35.65
N SER A 290 -30.98 4.14 36.04
CA SER A 290 -32.41 4.40 36.01
C SER A 290 -32.74 5.34 34.85
N ASP A 291 -32.40 4.95 33.62
CA ASP A 291 -33.28 5.26 32.50
C ASP A 291 -34.45 4.26 32.59
N GLU A 292 -35.32 4.51 33.58
CA GLU A 292 -36.60 3.84 33.69
C GLU A 292 -37.38 4.20 32.43
N MET A 293 -37.68 3.18 31.61
CA MET A 293 -38.51 3.31 30.43
C MET A 293 -39.82 4.00 30.83
N ASP A 294 -40.02 5.21 30.35
CA ASP A 294 -41.31 5.90 30.40
C ASP A 294 -42.26 5.21 29.39
N VAL A 295 -42.64 3.98 29.72
CA VAL A 295 -43.70 3.22 29.09
C VAL A 295 -44.85 3.24 30.07
N THR A 296 -45.68 4.27 29.98
CA THR A 296 -47.15 4.22 29.97
C THR A 296 -47.77 5.58 30.32
N SER A 297 -47.67 6.57 29.43
CA SER A 297 -48.60 7.70 29.43
C SER A 297 -49.84 7.38 28.58
N SER A 298 -50.62 6.38 28.99
CA SER A 298 -52.01 6.20 28.57
C SER A 298 -52.64 5.03 29.33
N LEU A 299 -53.38 5.33 30.40
CA LEU A 299 -54.65 4.68 30.79
C LEU A 299 -55.03 5.15 32.21
N ASP A 300 -55.94 6.12 32.22
CA ASP A 300 -57.17 6.17 33.01
C ASP A 300 -57.15 5.67 34.49
N ASP A 301 -57.46 6.63 35.37
CA ASP A 301 -58.59 6.58 36.31
C ASP A 301 -58.82 5.29 37.13
N GLU A 302 -58.49 5.33 38.43
CA GLU A 302 -59.41 5.04 39.57
C GLU A 302 -58.65 4.70 40.87
N SER A 303 -58.89 5.55 41.87
CA SER A 303 -59.41 5.15 43.20
C SER A 303 -58.70 4.06 44.04
N LEU A 304 -57.99 4.57 45.06
CA LEU A 304 -58.03 4.17 46.49
C LEU A 304 -57.01 3.14 47.06
N PRO A 305 -56.75 3.22 48.39
CA PRO A 305 -55.44 2.94 49.03
C PRO A 305 -55.39 1.58 49.72
N PHE A 306 -54.25 1.24 50.34
CA PHE A 306 -54.03 0.46 51.59
C PHE A 306 -52.68 -0.30 51.50
N THR A 307 -51.65 0.13 52.24
CA THR A 307 -51.13 -0.38 53.54
C THR A 307 -50.19 -1.59 53.49
N TRP A 308 -49.03 -1.36 54.12
CA TRP A 308 -47.92 -2.23 54.59
C TRP A 308 -47.14 -3.01 53.54
#